data_AF-A0A0D0F157-F1
#
_entry.id   AF-A0A0D0F157-F1
#
_cell.length_a   1.000
_cell.length_b   1.000
_cell.length_c   1.000
_cell.angle_alpha   90.00
_cell.angle_beta   90.00
_cell.angle_gamma   90.00
#
_symmetry.space_group_name_H-M   'P 1'
#
loop_
_entity.id
_entity.type
_entity.pdbx_description
1 polymer ?
#
loop_
_entity_poly.entity_id
_entity_poly.type
_entity_poly.pdbx_seq_one_letter_code
_entity_poly.pdbx_strand_id
1 'polypeptide(L)'
;MNKFILQTSIITSLILVFLVFGCSGKTSSEISNETNLIVKKIEKINVLMGSAVGSAGIKPKQYENFEELKKNASKQELLTLINHSNGVVRCYSFWALASNKNTNLFSIVKDHITDSTTVKTQFGCIGSMEKVGDFFINLVNPKYENTDVQQLNQTEFKKLQSLLIDKENNLYAGYDAIENAVPTEYLYPKVREMVLKHHNQSALITLSKYKNPQDIELILKNRERDEDRESGYYFTYQAIQNFPDSHFFPLLEKKLYLTLDNDHFSHEWKELYKAIAAYKNQKALELLTIPFTKVQHHDIKKYHIEFVYEAILANKCELYDDLLWKIWQNEHIITIDGFDYFLKLNSAKTLELSKKELLSNYQIKQTKVIPKISKSMFSENLDETMLNFILLNDKSLAYDIIKDKITNAYVNDFEMYCTKVLELKDASFTETLFKRLKTEDNPHVYLQIVETLISFKDQSINKRILDTRKKNKNMNEDWGSDSLNEILKKNNIK
;
A
#
# COMPACT_ATOMS: atom_id res chain seq x y z
N MET A 1 -72.54 -17.03 66.00
CA MET A 1 -72.32 -15.69 65.44
C MET A 1 -70.82 -15.39 65.42
N ASN A 2 -70.27 -15.17 64.22
CA ASN A 2 -69.02 -14.50 63.89
C ASN A 2 -67.65 -15.03 64.39
N LYS A 3 -67.19 -16.13 63.76
CA LYS A 3 -65.76 -16.34 63.42
C LYS A 3 -65.49 -16.24 61.90
N PHE A 4 -66.38 -15.55 61.17
CA PHE A 4 -66.34 -15.41 59.71
C PHE A 4 -65.66 -14.13 59.20
N ILE A 5 -65.05 -13.33 60.09
CA ILE A 5 -64.40 -12.05 59.74
C ILE A 5 -62.86 -12.11 59.87
N LEU A 6 -62.28 -13.22 60.37
CA LEU A 6 -60.82 -13.31 60.56
C LEU A 6 -60.07 -14.04 59.43
N GLN A 7 -60.76 -14.73 58.53
CA GLN A 7 -60.10 -15.46 57.43
C GLN A 7 -59.97 -14.67 56.11
N THR A 8 -60.64 -13.52 55.99
CA THR A 8 -60.58 -12.67 54.79
C THR A 8 -59.52 -11.55 54.86
N SER A 9 -58.92 -11.28 56.02
CA SER A 9 -57.80 -10.31 56.16
C SER A 9 -56.39 -10.91 55.97
N ILE A 10 -56.25 -12.24 56.01
CA ILE A 10 -54.93 -12.89 55.84
C ILE A 10 -54.62 -13.15 54.37
N ILE A 11 -55.64 -13.33 53.52
CA ILE A 11 -55.45 -13.61 52.09
C ILE A 11 -55.18 -12.34 51.27
N THR A 12 -55.67 -11.17 51.71
CA THR A 12 -55.39 -9.88 51.06
C THR A 12 -54.04 -9.26 51.44
N SER A 13 -53.44 -9.64 52.58
CA SER A 13 -52.06 -9.22 52.92
C SER A 13 -50.97 -10.10 52.29
N LEU A 14 -51.28 -11.33 51.85
CA LEU A 14 -50.30 -12.21 51.20
C LEU A 14 -50.13 -11.97 49.69
N ILE A 15 -51.09 -11.28 49.04
CA ILE A 15 -51.01 -10.94 47.61
C ILE A 15 -50.28 -9.60 47.37
N LEU A 16 -50.17 -8.72 48.38
CA LEU A 16 -49.42 -7.47 48.26
C LEU A 16 -47.91 -7.60 48.53
N VAL A 17 -47.44 -8.69 49.17
CA VAL A 17 -46.01 -8.93 49.43
C VAL A 17 -45.30 -9.63 48.27
N PHE A 18 -46.04 -10.29 47.36
CA PHE A 18 -45.48 -10.90 46.15
C PHE A 18 -45.36 -9.95 44.95
N LEU A 19 -45.92 -8.74 45.02
CA LEU A 19 -45.82 -7.74 43.94
C LEU A 19 -44.71 -6.69 44.15
N VAL A 20 -43.95 -6.76 45.25
CA VAL A 20 -42.81 -5.84 45.52
C VAL A 20 -41.43 -6.51 45.29
N PHE A 21 -41.38 -7.81 45.00
CA PHE A 21 -40.15 -8.47 44.54
C PHE A 21 -39.98 -8.49 43.02
N GLY A 22 -40.92 -7.92 42.27
CA GLY A 22 -40.85 -7.71 40.82
C GLY A 22 -40.31 -6.34 40.45
N CYS A 23 -39.10 -5.99 40.90
CA CYS A 23 -38.25 -4.92 40.33
C CYS A 23 -36.98 -4.75 41.19
N SER A 24 -36.09 -5.74 41.14
CA SER A 24 -34.67 -5.48 41.40
C SER A 24 -33.89 -6.10 40.26
N GLY A 25 -33.47 -5.25 39.31
CA GLY A 25 -32.51 -5.62 38.30
C GLY A 25 -31.24 -6.09 39.00
N LYS A 26 -31.09 -7.42 39.14
CA LYS A 26 -29.81 -8.03 39.44
C LYS A 26 -28.93 -7.82 38.20
N THR A 27 -28.19 -6.73 38.18
CA THR A 27 -26.92 -6.65 37.49
C THR A 27 -25.97 -7.63 38.18
N SER A 28 -26.04 -8.92 37.86
CA SER A 28 -24.99 -9.86 38.22
C SER A 28 -23.82 -9.60 37.26
N SER A 29 -22.76 -9.00 37.77
CA SER A 29 -21.46 -8.84 37.09
C SER A 29 -20.71 -10.16 36.88
N GLU A 30 -21.35 -11.29 37.18
CA GLU A 30 -20.77 -12.62 37.06
C GLU A 30 -20.97 -13.15 35.63
N ILE A 31 -19.87 -13.61 35.03
CA ILE A 31 -19.88 -14.24 33.70
C ILE A 31 -20.63 -15.56 33.82
N SER A 32 -21.61 -15.79 32.94
CA SER A 32 -22.41 -17.02 32.97
C SER A 32 -21.56 -18.27 32.69
N ASN A 33 -22.04 -19.43 33.13
CA ASN A 33 -21.36 -20.70 32.88
C ASN A 33 -21.19 -20.99 31.38
N GLU A 34 -22.17 -20.62 30.55
CA GLU A 34 -22.10 -20.78 29.11
C GLU A 34 -20.99 -19.91 28.50
N THR A 35 -20.97 -18.62 28.81
CA THR A 35 -19.90 -17.70 28.37
C THR A 35 -18.53 -18.17 28.86
N ASN A 36 -18.41 -18.62 30.11
CA ASN A 36 -17.15 -19.13 30.65
C ASN A 36 -16.64 -20.38 29.91
N LEU A 37 -17.52 -21.27 29.46
CA LEU A 37 -17.12 -22.42 28.65
C LEU A 37 -16.56 -21.99 27.29
N ILE A 38 -17.16 -20.99 26.67
CA ILE A 38 -16.66 -20.42 25.40
C ILE A 38 -15.31 -19.73 25.60
N VAL A 39 -15.18 -18.92 26.65
CA VAL A 39 -13.92 -18.26 27.03
C VAL A 39 -12.80 -19.29 27.20
N LYS A 40 -13.04 -20.39 27.91
CA LYS A 40 -12.04 -21.48 28.06
C LYS A 40 -11.62 -22.10 26.72
N LYS A 41 -12.52 -22.20 25.74
CA LYS A 41 -12.16 -22.67 24.38
C LYS A 41 -11.24 -21.67 23.68
N ILE A 42 -11.54 -20.38 23.80
CA ILE A 42 -10.75 -19.28 23.22
C ILE A 42 -9.35 -19.25 23.86
N GLU A 43 -9.28 -19.33 25.18
CA GLU A 43 -8.02 -19.37 25.95
C GLU A 43 -7.17 -20.59 25.59
N LYS A 44 -7.79 -21.74 25.31
CA LYS A 44 -7.06 -22.95 24.95
C LYS A 44 -6.29 -22.80 23.64
N ILE A 45 -6.84 -22.11 22.65
CA ILE A 45 -6.17 -21.88 21.36
C ILE A 45 -5.22 -20.67 21.45
N ASN A 46 -5.63 -19.61 22.16
CA ASN A 46 -4.82 -18.43 22.45
C ASN A 46 -4.13 -17.76 21.24
N VAL A 47 -4.85 -17.71 20.12
CA VAL A 47 -4.47 -16.94 18.92
C VAL A 47 -5.68 -16.13 18.50
N LEU A 48 -5.48 -14.87 18.12
CA LEU A 48 -6.51 -14.02 17.56
C LEU A 48 -6.58 -14.26 16.04
N MET A 49 -7.62 -14.96 15.59
CA MET A 49 -7.78 -15.36 14.20
C MET A 49 -8.97 -14.67 13.52
N GLY A 50 -8.84 -14.41 12.21
CA GLY A 50 -9.93 -13.96 11.34
C GLY A 50 -10.84 -15.09 10.83
N SER A 51 -11.82 -14.73 9.99
CA SER A 51 -12.85 -15.65 9.48
C SER A 51 -12.35 -16.68 8.47
N ALA A 52 -11.22 -16.41 7.82
CA ALA A 52 -10.55 -17.30 6.88
C ALA A 52 -9.03 -17.17 7.07
N VAL A 53 -8.35 -18.31 7.25
CA VAL A 53 -6.90 -18.36 7.51
C VAL A 53 -6.19 -19.41 6.66
N GLY A 54 -4.91 -19.16 6.38
CA GLY A 54 -4.06 -20.02 5.55
C GLY A 54 -4.37 -19.93 4.05
N SER A 55 -3.56 -20.63 3.24
CA SER A 55 -3.68 -20.62 1.78
C SER A 55 -5.02 -21.14 1.25
N ALA A 56 -5.66 -22.04 2.01
CA ALA A 56 -6.96 -22.60 1.69
C ALA A 56 -8.15 -21.75 2.18
N GLY A 57 -7.90 -20.63 2.88
CA GLY A 57 -8.97 -19.75 3.37
C GLY A 57 -9.93 -20.44 4.34
N ILE A 58 -9.43 -21.35 5.17
CA ILE A 58 -10.26 -22.19 6.04
C ILE A 58 -10.77 -21.36 7.21
N LYS A 59 -12.06 -21.50 7.55
CA LYS A 59 -12.61 -20.95 8.79
C LYS A 59 -12.01 -21.69 9.99
N PRO A 60 -11.22 -21.03 10.86
CA PRO A 60 -10.58 -21.72 11.96
C PRO A 60 -11.55 -21.94 13.11
N LYS A 61 -11.35 -23.03 13.88
CA LYS A 61 -12.15 -23.33 15.07
C LYS A 61 -12.16 -22.17 16.08
N GLN A 62 -11.08 -21.41 16.13
CA GLN A 62 -10.96 -20.25 17.00
C GLN A 62 -11.92 -19.11 16.61
N TYR A 63 -12.13 -18.89 15.31
CA TYR A 63 -13.11 -17.91 14.85
C TYR A 63 -14.54 -18.39 15.11
N GLU A 64 -14.81 -19.70 15.02
CA GLU A 64 -16.10 -20.25 15.46
C GLU A 64 -16.35 -20.01 16.95
N ASN A 65 -15.33 -20.18 17.80
CA ASN A 65 -15.45 -19.86 19.23
C ASN A 65 -15.75 -18.36 19.45
N PHE A 66 -15.19 -17.47 18.63
CA PHE A 66 -15.53 -16.04 18.64
C PHE A 66 -16.97 -15.78 18.19
N GLU A 67 -17.44 -16.45 17.13
CA GLU A 67 -18.84 -16.36 16.71
C GLU A 67 -19.79 -16.85 17.81
N GLU A 68 -19.45 -17.94 18.51
CA GLU A 68 -20.16 -18.41 19.71
C GLU A 68 -20.17 -17.35 20.82
N LEU A 69 -19.02 -16.73 21.12
CA LEU A 69 -18.92 -15.69 22.15
C LEU A 69 -19.80 -14.49 21.81
N LYS A 70 -19.71 -13.99 20.57
CA LYS A 70 -20.48 -12.85 20.08
C LYS A 70 -21.99 -13.09 20.13
N LYS A 71 -22.42 -14.34 19.93
CA LYS A 71 -23.84 -14.73 19.94
C LYS A 71 -24.38 -14.89 21.36
N ASN A 72 -23.62 -15.48 22.27
CA ASN A 72 -24.13 -15.95 23.56
C ASN A 72 -23.82 -15.01 24.73
N ALA A 73 -22.72 -14.25 24.66
CA ALA A 73 -22.38 -13.33 25.74
C ALA A 73 -23.25 -12.06 25.68
N SER A 74 -23.78 -11.67 26.84
CA SER A 74 -24.44 -10.38 27.02
C SER A 74 -23.44 -9.22 26.90
N LYS A 75 -23.96 -8.02 26.62
CA LYS A 75 -23.13 -6.80 26.57
C LYS A 75 -22.35 -6.58 27.88
N GLN A 76 -22.97 -6.84 29.02
CA GLN A 76 -22.35 -6.72 30.34
C GLN A 76 -21.22 -7.73 30.53
N GLU A 77 -21.41 -8.99 30.13
CA GLU A 77 -20.33 -9.99 30.16
C GLU A 77 -19.16 -9.60 29.27
N LEU A 78 -19.42 -9.12 28.06
CA LEU A 78 -18.36 -8.64 27.16
C LEU A 78 -17.61 -7.44 27.76
N LEU A 79 -18.29 -6.50 28.42
CA LEU A 79 -17.68 -5.38 29.15
C LEU A 79 -16.82 -5.84 30.35
N THR A 80 -17.19 -6.95 30.98
CA THR A 80 -16.32 -7.59 31.98
C THR A 80 -15.11 -8.25 31.31
N LEU A 81 -15.32 -8.96 30.20
CA LEU A 81 -14.30 -9.74 29.51
C LEU A 81 -13.24 -8.91 28.77
N ILE A 82 -13.52 -7.64 28.45
CA ILE A 82 -12.45 -6.74 27.96
C ILE A 82 -11.39 -6.44 29.02
N ASN A 83 -11.60 -6.80 30.29
CA ASN A 83 -10.58 -6.73 31.35
C ASN A 83 -10.04 -8.12 31.74
N HIS A 84 -10.32 -9.15 30.93
CA HIS A 84 -9.90 -10.52 31.20
C HIS A 84 -8.37 -10.67 31.20
N SER A 85 -7.80 -11.61 31.96
CA SER A 85 -6.34 -11.81 32.05
C SER A 85 -5.72 -12.24 30.70
N ASN A 86 -6.41 -13.10 29.95
CA ASN A 86 -6.04 -13.51 28.61
C ASN A 86 -6.30 -12.40 27.56
N GLY A 87 -5.25 -11.97 26.83
CA GLY A 87 -5.35 -10.90 25.83
C GLY A 87 -6.22 -11.23 24.61
N VAL A 88 -6.26 -12.49 24.16
CA VAL A 88 -7.11 -12.90 23.02
C VAL A 88 -8.59 -12.82 23.41
N VAL A 89 -8.92 -13.18 24.65
CA VAL A 89 -10.28 -13.00 25.20
C VAL A 89 -10.66 -11.51 25.20
N ARG A 90 -9.76 -10.62 25.61
CA ARG A 90 -9.99 -9.16 25.55
C ARG A 90 -10.26 -8.68 24.13
N CYS A 91 -9.41 -9.06 23.17
CA CYS A 91 -9.56 -8.72 21.74
C CYS A 91 -10.90 -9.19 21.18
N TYR A 92 -11.27 -10.46 21.36
CA TYR A 92 -12.55 -10.97 20.85
C TYR A 92 -13.76 -10.37 21.55
N SER A 93 -13.68 -10.08 22.85
CA SER A 93 -14.76 -9.43 23.57
C SER A 93 -14.99 -8.02 23.07
N PHE A 94 -13.91 -7.27 22.82
CA PHE A 94 -13.99 -5.95 22.21
C PHE A 94 -14.51 -6.01 20.78
N TRP A 95 -14.09 -6.99 19.98
CA TRP A 95 -14.59 -7.16 18.62
C TRP A 95 -16.11 -7.45 18.59
N ALA A 96 -16.59 -8.29 19.50
CA ALA A 96 -18.03 -8.51 19.67
C ALA A 96 -18.76 -7.22 20.07
N LEU A 97 -18.21 -6.43 20.99
CA LEU A 97 -18.76 -5.13 21.41
C LEU A 97 -18.80 -4.10 20.28
N ALA A 98 -17.74 -4.03 19.46
CA ALA A 98 -17.61 -3.15 18.32
C ALA A 98 -18.62 -3.48 17.20
N SER A 99 -19.07 -4.74 17.13
CA SER A 99 -20.13 -5.14 16.21
C SER A 99 -21.53 -4.62 16.62
N ASN A 100 -21.69 -4.01 17.80
CA ASN A 100 -22.96 -3.50 18.30
C ASN A 100 -23.02 -1.97 18.18
N LYS A 101 -23.95 -1.46 17.34
CA LYS A 101 -24.07 -0.05 16.93
C LYS A 101 -24.34 0.98 18.06
N ASN A 102 -24.58 0.52 19.30
CA ASN A 102 -24.87 1.36 20.47
C ASN A 102 -23.85 1.18 21.60
N THR A 103 -22.61 0.86 21.26
CA THR A 103 -21.51 0.75 22.23
C THR A 103 -20.70 2.04 22.23
N ASN A 104 -20.37 2.55 23.43
CA ASN A 104 -19.45 3.67 23.57
C ASN A 104 -18.01 3.18 23.39
N LEU A 105 -17.61 2.97 22.13
CA LEU A 105 -16.30 2.42 21.79
C LEU A 105 -15.17 3.39 22.17
N PHE A 106 -15.38 4.70 22.05
CA PHE A 106 -14.37 5.68 22.43
C PHE A 106 -13.95 5.53 23.89
N SER A 107 -14.91 5.41 24.82
CA SER A 107 -14.59 5.21 26.24
C SER A 107 -13.82 3.91 26.49
N ILE A 108 -14.24 2.82 25.84
CA ILE A 108 -13.60 1.51 26.01
C ILE A 108 -12.15 1.56 25.52
N VAL A 109 -11.92 2.06 24.31
CA VAL A 109 -10.58 2.16 23.73
C VAL A 109 -9.69 3.08 24.56
N LYS A 110 -10.23 4.23 25.00
CA LYS A 110 -9.53 5.17 25.89
C LYS A 110 -8.98 4.48 27.15
N ASP A 111 -9.75 3.59 27.76
CA ASP A 111 -9.34 2.91 28.99
C ASP A 111 -8.24 1.84 28.74
N HIS A 112 -8.06 1.41 27.48
CA HIS A 112 -7.12 0.37 27.06
C HIS A 112 -5.92 0.89 26.25
N ILE A 113 -5.72 2.20 26.13
CA ILE A 113 -4.58 2.80 25.39
C ILE A 113 -3.19 2.49 25.98
N THR A 114 -3.14 1.79 27.10
CA THR A 114 -1.89 1.32 27.73
C THR A 114 -1.80 -0.21 27.80
N ASP A 115 -2.73 -0.94 27.19
CA ASP A 115 -2.68 -2.41 27.19
C ASP A 115 -1.66 -2.92 26.17
N SER A 116 -0.43 -3.10 26.64
CA SER A 116 0.71 -3.59 25.86
C SER A 116 0.81 -5.12 25.82
N THR A 117 -0.21 -5.85 26.28
CA THR A 117 -0.19 -7.32 26.26
C THR A 117 -0.13 -7.80 24.82
N THR A 118 0.84 -8.66 24.50
CA THR A 118 1.01 -9.16 23.13
C THR A 118 0.21 -10.44 22.89
N VAL A 119 -0.50 -10.50 21.78
CA VAL A 119 -1.24 -11.67 21.31
C VAL A 119 -0.71 -12.13 19.96
N LYS A 120 -0.72 -13.46 19.74
CA LYS A 120 -0.49 -14.02 18.40
C LYS A 120 -1.71 -13.75 17.54
N THR A 121 -1.50 -13.34 16.30
CA THR A 121 -2.57 -13.09 15.33
C THR A 121 -2.44 -13.97 14.10
N GLN A 122 -3.56 -14.31 13.45
CA GLN A 122 -3.59 -14.96 12.15
C GLN A 122 -4.79 -14.43 11.34
N PHE A 123 -4.52 -13.58 10.35
CA PHE A 123 -5.54 -13.04 9.45
C PHE A 123 -5.16 -13.36 8.01
N GLY A 124 -6.00 -14.13 7.31
CA GLY A 124 -5.66 -14.68 6.00
C GLY A 124 -4.38 -15.53 6.08
N CYS A 125 -3.43 -15.26 5.20
CA CYS A 125 -2.13 -15.94 5.17
C CYS A 125 -1.09 -15.36 6.14
N ILE A 126 -1.41 -14.27 6.85
CA ILE A 126 -0.44 -13.51 7.65
C ILE A 126 -0.59 -13.87 9.13
N GLY A 127 0.46 -14.49 9.69
CA GLY A 127 0.62 -14.68 11.13
C GLY A 127 1.54 -13.60 11.71
N SER A 128 1.19 -13.01 12.86
CA SER A 128 1.98 -11.94 13.49
C SER A 128 1.80 -11.90 15.01
N MET A 129 2.36 -10.86 15.63
CA MET A 129 2.16 -10.48 17.02
C MET A 129 1.59 -9.06 17.06
N GLU A 130 0.54 -8.83 17.84
CA GLU A 130 -0.09 -7.51 18.00
C GLU A 130 -0.33 -7.22 19.48
N LYS A 131 -0.27 -5.95 19.90
CA LYS A 131 -0.64 -5.55 21.26
C LYS A 131 -2.16 -5.36 21.34
N VAL A 132 -2.78 -5.73 22.46
CA VAL A 132 -4.24 -5.63 22.63
C VAL A 132 -4.75 -4.21 22.40
N GLY A 133 -4.06 -3.19 22.94
CA GLY A 133 -4.41 -1.79 22.71
C GLY A 133 -4.33 -1.37 21.23
N ASP A 134 -3.31 -1.85 20.50
CA ASP A 134 -3.19 -1.61 19.05
C ASP A 134 -4.35 -2.25 18.29
N PHE A 135 -4.71 -3.50 18.59
CA PHE A 135 -5.86 -4.18 17.98
C PHE A 135 -7.15 -3.40 18.22
N PHE A 136 -7.38 -2.92 19.46
CA PHE A 136 -8.57 -2.14 19.79
C PHE A 136 -8.66 -0.87 18.95
N ILE A 137 -7.56 -0.13 18.86
CA ILE A 137 -7.49 1.13 18.09
C ILE A 137 -7.68 0.87 16.60
N ASN A 138 -7.02 -0.14 16.04
CA ASN A 138 -7.09 -0.51 14.63
C ASN A 138 -8.51 -0.92 14.21
N LEU A 139 -9.22 -1.69 15.05
CA LEU A 139 -10.55 -2.18 14.73
C LEU A 139 -11.59 -1.05 14.54
N VAL A 140 -11.41 0.06 15.26
CA VAL A 140 -12.33 1.21 15.25
C VAL A 140 -11.75 2.46 14.58
N ASN A 141 -10.65 2.30 13.84
CA ASN A 141 -10.00 3.39 13.13
C ASN A 141 -10.81 3.78 11.87
N PRO A 142 -11.26 5.04 11.75
CA PRO A 142 -12.08 5.49 10.63
C PRO A 142 -11.38 5.47 9.26
N LYS A 143 -10.07 5.25 9.22
CA LYS A 143 -9.33 5.05 7.96
C LYS A 143 -9.61 3.69 7.31
N TYR A 144 -10.03 2.69 8.08
CA TYR A 144 -10.31 1.35 7.58
C TYR A 144 -11.82 1.17 7.40
N GLU A 145 -12.26 0.91 6.17
CA GLU A 145 -13.64 0.54 5.91
C GLU A 145 -13.90 -0.88 6.43
N ASN A 146 -14.73 -0.99 7.46
CA ASN A 146 -15.23 -2.27 7.95
C ASN A 146 -16.72 -2.12 8.25
N THR A 147 -17.55 -2.73 7.41
CA THR A 147 -19.02 -2.64 7.50
C THR A 147 -19.61 -3.38 8.69
N ASP A 148 -18.85 -4.29 9.29
CA ASP A 148 -19.32 -5.21 10.33
C ASP A 148 -19.05 -4.69 11.75
N VAL A 149 -18.30 -3.59 11.89
CA VAL A 149 -17.98 -2.97 13.17
C VAL A 149 -18.21 -1.45 13.12
N GLN A 150 -18.69 -0.89 14.23
CA GLN A 150 -18.82 0.55 14.39
C GLN A 150 -17.42 1.18 14.49
N GLN A 151 -17.16 2.17 13.64
CA GLN A 151 -15.93 2.96 13.66
C GLN A 151 -16.09 4.17 14.59
N LEU A 152 -14.97 4.69 15.12
CA LEU A 152 -14.96 6.01 15.76
C LEU A 152 -15.18 7.09 14.72
N ASN A 153 -15.84 8.18 15.10
CA ASN A 153 -15.87 9.35 14.22
C ASN A 153 -14.53 10.10 14.26
N GLN A 154 -14.31 11.00 13.30
CA GLN A 154 -13.06 11.76 13.17
C GLN A 154 -12.71 12.59 14.42
N THR A 155 -13.71 13.11 15.14
CA THR A 155 -13.49 13.91 16.35
C THR A 155 -13.03 13.03 17.52
N GLU A 156 -13.67 11.88 17.72
CA GLU A 156 -13.28 10.89 18.72
C GLU A 156 -11.88 10.36 18.45
N PHE A 157 -11.57 10.03 17.20
CA PHE A 157 -10.26 9.51 16.82
C PHE A 157 -9.15 10.55 17.02
N LYS A 158 -9.38 11.82 16.67
CA LYS A 158 -8.42 12.91 16.98
C LYS A 158 -8.19 13.07 18.48
N LYS A 159 -9.25 12.96 19.30
CA LYS A 159 -9.12 13.01 20.75
C LYS A 159 -8.33 11.83 21.29
N LEU A 160 -8.52 10.64 20.73
CA LEU A 160 -7.75 9.44 21.06
C LEU A 160 -6.26 9.62 20.72
N GLN A 161 -5.94 10.17 19.55
CA GLN A 161 -4.55 10.47 19.16
C GLN A 161 -3.87 11.44 20.13
N SER A 162 -4.56 12.49 20.59
CA SER A 162 -4.03 13.38 21.62
C SER A 162 -3.71 12.63 22.93
N LEU A 163 -4.61 11.73 23.36
CA LEU A 163 -4.41 10.94 24.57
C LEU A 163 -3.23 9.97 24.45
N LEU A 164 -3.03 9.38 23.27
CA LEU A 164 -1.90 8.51 22.96
C LEU A 164 -0.55 9.26 23.01
N ILE A 165 -0.54 10.56 22.74
CA ILE A 165 0.66 11.40 22.88
C ILE A 165 0.87 11.80 24.34
N ASP A 166 -0.21 12.14 25.05
CA ASP A 166 -0.12 12.69 26.42
C ASP A 166 0.15 11.63 27.49
N LYS A 167 -0.23 10.37 27.25
CA LYS A 167 -0.06 9.27 28.21
C LYS A 167 1.07 8.35 27.77
N GLU A 168 2.01 8.06 28.67
CA GLU A 168 3.05 7.07 28.42
C GLU A 168 2.43 5.71 28.04
N ASN A 169 2.80 5.21 26.88
CA ASN A 169 2.39 3.92 26.35
C ASN A 169 3.47 3.40 25.39
N ASN A 170 3.41 2.11 25.09
CA ASN A 170 4.27 1.46 24.11
C ASN A 170 3.39 0.82 23.03
N LEU A 171 2.39 1.54 22.53
CA LEU A 171 1.54 1.06 21.43
C LEU A 171 2.09 1.59 20.10
N TYR A 172 1.96 0.81 19.02
CA TYR A 172 2.26 1.28 17.67
C TYR A 172 1.43 2.52 17.33
N ALA A 173 0.15 2.53 17.69
CA ALA A 173 -0.73 3.68 17.54
C ALA A 173 -0.23 4.94 18.27
N GLY A 174 0.52 4.78 19.38
CA GLY A 174 1.17 5.88 20.08
C GLY A 174 2.31 6.49 19.26
N TYR A 175 3.18 5.65 18.71
CA TYR A 175 4.25 6.08 17.81
C TYR A 175 3.68 6.77 16.55
N ASP A 176 2.66 6.18 15.92
CA ASP A 176 1.97 6.76 14.75
C ASP A 176 1.31 8.12 15.08
N ALA A 177 0.67 8.24 16.26
CA ALA A 177 0.07 9.50 16.70
C ALA A 177 1.14 10.59 16.91
N ILE A 178 2.28 10.24 17.52
CA ILE A 178 3.40 11.17 17.73
C ILE A 178 3.98 11.61 16.39
N GLU A 179 4.30 10.68 15.48
CA GLU A 179 4.94 10.96 14.18
C GLU A 179 4.08 11.85 13.29
N ASN A 180 2.76 11.66 13.32
CA ASN A 180 1.80 12.43 12.53
C ASN A 180 1.28 13.69 13.22
N ALA A 181 1.71 13.97 14.45
CA ALA A 181 1.26 15.13 15.19
C ALA A 181 1.61 16.44 14.49
N VAL A 182 0.68 17.41 14.54
CA VAL A 182 0.91 18.77 14.07
C VAL A 182 1.79 19.50 15.10
N PRO A 183 2.90 20.13 14.69
CA PRO A 183 3.75 20.89 15.60
C PRO A 183 2.99 22.01 16.31
N THR A 184 3.11 22.09 17.64
CA THR A 184 2.54 23.16 18.47
C THR A 184 3.52 23.50 19.60
N GLU A 185 3.49 24.74 20.10
CA GLU A 185 4.39 25.16 21.20
C GLU A 185 4.26 24.25 22.44
N TYR A 186 3.05 23.77 22.72
CA TYR A 186 2.78 22.83 23.81
C TYR A 186 3.44 21.46 23.61
N LEU A 187 3.47 20.97 22.36
CA LEU A 187 3.96 19.63 22.05
C LEU A 187 5.50 19.58 22.00
N TYR A 188 6.17 20.67 21.59
CA TYR A 188 7.63 20.75 21.47
C TYR A 188 8.40 20.20 22.69
N PRO A 189 8.18 20.69 23.93
CA PRO A 189 8.92 20.20 25.10
C PRO A 189 8.68 18.71 25.36
N LYS A 190 7.48 18.19 25.07
CA LYS A 190 7.13 16.77 25.27
C LYS A 190 7.85 15.86 24.30
N VAL A 191 7.81 16.16 23.00
CA VAL A 191 8.49 15.32 22.01
C VAL A 191 10.00 15.38 22.20
N ARG A 192 10.55 16.54 22.58
CA ARG A 192 11.97 16.66 22.91
C ARG A 192 12.36 15.81 24.12
N GLU A 193 11.54 15.82 25.17
CA GLU A 193 11.70 14.94 26.33
C GLU A 193 11.65 13.46 25.93
N MET A 194 10.70 13.07 25.07
CA MET A 194 10.57 11.70 24.58
C MET A 194 11.82 11.21 23.83
N VAL A 195 12.44 12.08 23.01
CA VAL A 195 13.72 11.76 22.34
C VAL A 195 14.83 11.57 23.37
N LEU A 196 14.96 12.49 24.32
CA LEU A 196 16.07 12.50 25.29
C LEU A 196 16.00 11.37 26.32
N LYS A 197 14.79 11.07 26.83
CA LYS A 197 14.60 10.09 27.91
C LYS A 197 14.31 8.69 27.42
N HIS A 198 13.58 8.58 26.30
CA HIS A 198 13.06 7.30 25.82
C HIS A 198 13.62 6.88 24.46
N HIS A 199 14.52 7.67 23.87
CA HIS A 199 15.07 7.42 22.53
C HIS A 199 13.97 7.19 21.46
N ASN A 200 12.83 7.88 21.60
CA ASN A 200 11.66 7.68 20.75
C ASN A 200 11.89 8.26 19.34
N GLN A 201 11.95 7.39 18.34
CA GLN A 201 12.28 7.75 16.96
C GLN A 201 11.15 8.54 16.26
N SER A 202 9.88 8.17 16.47
CA SER A 202 8.73 8.94 15.98
C SER A 202 8.70 10.36 16.57
N ALA A 203 9.11 10.51 17.84
CA ALA A 203 9.26 11.82 18.46
C ALA A 203 10.39 12.65 17.84
N LEU A 204 11.48 12.03 17.38
CA LEU A 204 12.56 12.71 16.66
C LEU A 204 12.07 13.28 15.33
N ILE A 205 11.32 12.50 14.55
CA ILE A 205 10.70 12.99 13.31
C ILE A 205 9.82 14.20 13.65
N THR A 206 8.94 14.12 14.64
CA THR A 206 8.06 15.25 14.99
C THR A 206 8.82 16.46 15.54
N LEU A 207 9.87 16.24 16.33
CA LEU A 207 10.76 17.30 16.83
C LEU A 207 11.44 18.05 15.68
N SER A 208 11.90 17.34 14.65
CA SER A 208 12.57 17.96 13.50
C SER A 208 11.67 18.94 12.73
N LYS A 209 10.34 18.76 12.74
CA LYS A 209 9.40 19.67 12.07
C LYS A 209 9.41 21.09 12.64
N TYR A 210 9.88 21.27 13.88
CA TYR A 210 10.04 22.60 14.49
C TYR A 210 11.26 23.36 13.98
N LYS A 211 12.21 22.67 13.34
CA LYS A 211 13.43 23.27 12.77
C LYS A 211 14.22 24.13 13.76
N ASN A 212 14.27 23.71 15.03
CA ASN A 212 14.96 24.45 16.07
C ASN A 212 16.47 24.14 16.02
N PRO A 213 17.36 25.13 15.82
CA PRO A 213 18.80 24.91 15.79
C PRO A 213 19.38 24.23 17.04
N GLN A 214 18.71 24.36 18.19
CA GLN A 214 19.14 23.70 19.44
C GLN A 214 19.00 22.16 19.42
N ASP A 215 18.29 21.61 18.44
CA ASP A 215 18.10 20.16 18.29
C ASP A 215 19.06 19.55 17.24
N ILE A 216 19.92 20.35 16.59
CA ILE A 216 20.87 19.86 15.57
C ILE A 216 21.78 18.78 16.15
N GLU A 217 22.39 19.02 17.31
CA GLU A 217 23.28 18.05 17.95
C GLU A 217 22.53 16.77 18.36
N LEU A 218 21.27 16.90 18.77
CA LEU A 218 20.42 15.78 19.12
C LEU A 218 20.12 14.90 17.90
N ILE A 219 19.78 15.50 16.76
CA ILE A 219 19.56 14.80 15.49
C ILE A 219 20.86 14.13 15.01
N LEU A 220 22.00 14.81 15.05
CA LEU A 220 23.29 14.26 14.62
C LEU A 220 23.74 13.04 15.43
N LYS A 221 23.40 13.00 16.72
CA LYS A 221 23.73 11.88 17.62
C LYS A 221 22.72 10.74 17.55
N ASN A 222 21.56 10.93 16.92
CA ASN A 222 20.56 9.89 16.84
C ASN A 222 21.01 8.76 15.92
N ARG A 223 20.93 7.54 16.47
CA ARG A 223 21.17 6.30 15.74
C ARG A 223 20.44 5.17 16.46
N GLU A 224 19.67 4.39 15.73
CA GLU A 224 19.08 3.16 16.26
C GLU A 224 20.15 2.10 16.52
N ARG A 225 19.83 1.17 17.42
CA ARG A 225 20.69 0.02 17.66
C ARG A 225 20.49 -0.96 16.50
N ASP A 226 21.56 -1.14 15.75
CA ASP A 226 21.62 -2.07 14.62
C ASP A 226 22.91 -2.88 14.72
N GLU A 227 22.87 -4.12 14.21
CA GLU A 227 23.99 -5.05 14.18
C GLU A 227 25.10 -4.56 13.25
N ASP A 228 24.71 -4.00 12.11
CA ASP A 228 25.61 -3.29 11.24
C ASP A 228 25.93 -1.92 11.85
N ARG A 229 27.20 -1.50 11.83
CA ARG A 229 27.64 -0.20 12.35
C ARG A 229 27.38 0.94 11.36
N GLU A 230 27.13 0.61 10.10
CA GLU A 230 26.92 1.59 9.03
C GLU A 230 25.46 2.06 8.94
N SER A 231 24.53 1.21 9.35
CA SER A 231 23.07 1.41 9.41
C SER A 231 22.59 2.16 10.67
N GLY A 232 21.26 2.30 10.81
CA GLY A 232 20.57 2.82 12.00
C GLY A 232 20.28 4.33 11.96
N TYR A 233 20.38 4.97 10.79
CA TYR A 233 20.13 6.40 10.60
C TYR A 233 18.82 6.70 9.87
N TYR A 234 17.96 5.69 9.65
CA TYR A 234 16.67 5.85 8.96
C TYR A 234 15.88 7.07 9.46
N PHE A 235 15.60 7.14 10.76
CA PHE A 235 14.89 8.25 11.38
C PHE A 235 15.70 9.55 11.44
N THR A 236 17.03 9.46 11.49
CA THR A 236 17.92 10.62 11.41
C THR A 236 17.81 11.28 10.03
N TYR A 237 17.76 10.50 8.96
CA TYR A 237 17.56 11.02 7.61
C TYR A 237 16.17 11.62 7.43
N GLN A 238 15.11 10.98 7.97
CA GLN A 238 13.77 11.58 7.95
C GLN A 238 13.71 12.90 8.74
N ALA A 239 14.41 13.01 9.87
CA ALA A 239 14.53 14.26 10.61
C ALA A 239 15.22 15.35 9.79
N ILE A 240 16.31 15.01 9.07
CA ILE A 240 17.03 15.94 8.19
C ILE A 240 16.16 16.35 6.99
N GLN A 241 15.30 15.48 6.45
CA GLN A 241 14.34 15.86 5.39
C GLN A 241 13.40 16.97 5.85
N ASN A 242 12.91 16.90 7.09
CA ASN A 242 12.04 17.93 7.68
C ASN A 242 12.82 19.20 8.02
N PHE A 243 14.09 19.07 8.41
CA PHE A 243 14.96 20.18 8.83
C PHE A 243 16.31 20.14 8.09
N PRO A 244 16.34 20.53 6.80
CA PRO A 244 17.60 20.62 6.07
C PRO A 244 18.42 21.81 6.58
N ASP A 245 19.52 21.53 7.26
CA ASP A 245 20.46 22.50 7.81
C ASP A 245 21.91 22.12 7.46
N SER A 246 22.73 23.10 7.08
CA SER A 246 24.10 22.86 6.60
C SER A 246 24.99 22.06 7.55
N HIS A 247 24.71 22.07 8.86
CA HIS A 247 25.46 21.29 9.85
C HIS A 247 25.32 19.77 9.66
N PHE A 248 24.30 19.29 8.94
CA PHE A 248 24.13 17.85 8.69
C PHE A 248 24.91 17.34 7.47
N PHE A 249 25.43 18.21 6.59
CA PHE A 249 26.16 17.77 5.39
C PHE A 249 27.35 16.86 5.67
N PRO A 250 28.21 17.09 6.69
CA PRO A 250 29.31 16.18 6.98
C PRO A 250 28.86 14.75 7.27
N LEU A 251 27.70 14.58 7.94
CA LEU A 251 27.13 13.26 8.18
C LEU A 251 26.63 12.64 6.87
N LEU A 252 25.83 13.37 6.09
CA LEU A 252 25.25 12.88 4.84
C LEU A 252 26.33 12.49 3.83
N GLU A 253 27.37 13.31 3.67
CA GLU A 253 28.49 13.05 2.77
C GLU A 253 29.27 11.82 3.22
N LYS A 254 29.64 11.73 4.50
CA LYS A 254 30.32 10.56 5.05
C LYS A 254 29.50 9.29 4.81
N LYS A 255 28.19 9.34 5.08
CA LYS A 255 27.31 8.18 4.94
C LYS A 255 27.12 7.77 3.50
N LEU A 256 26.95 8.72 2.60
CA LEU A 256 26.90 8.45 1.16
C LEU A 256 28.13 7.69 0.70
N TYR A 257 29.34 8.15 1.03
CA TYR A 257 30.57 7.47 0.61
C TYR A 257 30.67 6.03 1.10
N LEU A 258 30.25 5.75 2.34
CA LEU A 258 30.21 4.38 2.88
C LEU A 258 29.27 3.47 2.07
N THR A 259 28.17 4.01 1.54
CA THR A 259 27.24 3.20 0.72
C THR A 259 27.83 2.75 -0.61
N LEU A 260 28.80 3.47 -1.18
CA LEU A 260 29.27 3.26 -2.56
C LEU A 260 30.19 2.04 -2.73
N ASP A 261 30.82 1.60 -1.64
CA ASP A 261 31.76 0.47 -1.61
C ASP A 261 31.06 -0.86 -1.26
N ASN A 262 29.76 -0.83 -0.99
CA ASN A 262 28.98 -2.00 -0.62
C ASN A 262 28.59 -2.84 -1.85
N ASP A 263 28.48 -4.15 -1.63
CA ASP A 263 28.07 -5.17 -2.61
C ASP A 263 26.60 -5.61 -2.45
N HIS A 264 25.90 -5.03 -1.48
CA HIS A 264 24.49 -5.26 -1.19
C HIS A 264 23.75 -3.92 -1.17
N PHE A 265 22.42 -3.94 -1.29
CA PHE A 265 21.61 -2.73 -1.14
C PHE A 265 21.00 -2.65 0.27
N SER A 266 20.75 -1.43 0.74
CA SER A 266 19.96 -1.18 1.96
C SER A 266 18.80 -0.22 1.67
N HIS A 267 17.63 -0.52 2.24
CA HIS A 267 16.47 0.36 2.18
C HIS A 267 16.71 1.72 2.83
N GLU A 268 17.63 1.79 3.80
CA GLU A 268 17.98 3.02 4.49
C GLU A 268 18.59 4.08 3.55
N TRP A 269 19.25 3.64 2.47
CA TRP A 269 19.85 4.53 1.48
C TRP A 269 18.80 5.37 0.76
N LYS A 270 17.57 4.86 0.62
CA LYS A 270 16.45 5.65 0.07
C LYS A 270 16.22 6.92 0.90
N GLU A 271 16.22 6.80 2.22
CA GLU A 271 16.03 7.95 3.11
C GLU A 271 17.25 8.88 3.11
N LEU A 272 18.47 8.33 2.99
CA LEU A 272 19.68 9.14 2.81
C LEU A 272 19.58 10.04 1.57
N TYR A 273 19.23 9.49 0.40
CA TYR A 273 19.10 10.26 -0.83
C TYR A 273 17.97 11.30 -0.74
N LYS A 274 16.83 10.95 -0.13
CA LYS A 274 15.75 11.92 0.15
C LYS A 274 16.22 13.06 1.07
N ALA A 275 17.00 12.75 2.11
CA ALA A 275 17.58 13.74 3.02
C ALA A 275 18.54 14.69 2.29
N ILE A 276 19.38 14.18 1.39
CA ILE A 276 20.24 15.02 0.54
C ILE A 276 19.37 15.89 -0.39
N ALA A 277 18.40 15.29 -1.08
CA ALA A 277 17.56 16.00 -2.05
C ALA A 277 16.72 17.13 -1.43
N ALA A 278 16.30 16.99 -0.16
CA ALA A 278 15.50 17.98 0.57
C ALA A 278 16.14 19.38 0.67
N TYR A 279 17.48 19.49 0.55
CA TYR A 279 18.20 20.77 0.61
C TYR A 279 17.98 21.67 -0.61
N LYS A 280 17.69 21.09 -1.78
CA LYS A 280 17.42 21.82 -3.03
C LYS A 280 18.47 22.89 -3.36
N ASN A 281 19.75 22.55 -3.18
CA ASN A 281 20.87 23.47 -3.38
C ASN A 281 22.06 22.78 -4.09
N GLN A 282 23.08 23.57 -4.43
CA GLN A 282 24.21 23.09 -5.24
C GLN A 282 24.98 21.95 -4.59
N LYS A 283 25.25 22.01 -3.28
CA LYS A 283 25.94 20.94 -2.56
C LYS A 283 25.15 19.63 -2.58
N ALA A 284 23.82 19.69 -2.47
CA ALA A 284 22.99 18.51 -2.62
C ALA A 284 23.05 17.93 -4.03
N LEU A 285 22.99 18.75 -5.08
CA LEU A 285 23.14 18.29 -6.46
C LEU A 285 24.50 17.60 -6.69
N GLU A 286 25.58 18.14 -6.14
CA GLU A 286 26.91 17.52 -6.18
C GLU A 286 26.90 16.13 -5.55
N LEU A 287 26.35 16.00 -4.34
CA LEU A 287 26.24 14.71 -3.65
C LEU A 287 25.37 13.70 -4.42
N LEU A 288 24.22 14.14 -4.96
CA LEU A 288 23.33 13.29 -5.77
C LEU A 288 23.97 12.81 -7.08
N THR A 289 25.03 13.48 -7.55
CA THR A 289 25.75 13.10 -8.79
C THR A 289 26.86 12.08 -8.52
N ILE A 290 27.33 11.94 -7.28
CA ILE A 290 28.43 11.02 -6.92
C ILE A 290 28.18 9.58 -7.39
N PRO A 291 26.99 8.97 -7.19
CA PRO A 291 26.78 7.56 -7.52
C PRO A 291 26.98 7.22 -9.00
N PHE A 292 26.79 8.18 -9.90
CA PHE A 292 26.95 7.99 -11.34
C PHE A 292 28.42 7.73 -11.74
N THR A 293 29.37 8.18 -10.92
CA THR A 293 30.81 8.17 -11.25
C THR A 293 31.66 7.32 -10.31
N LYS A 294 31.19 7.07 -9.08
CA LYS A 294 32.02 6.44 -8.04
C LYS A 294 31.67 4.98 -7.74
N VAL A 295 30.42 4.56 -7.94
CA VAL A 295 30.01 3.18 -7.67
C VAL A 295 30.63 2.25 -8.71
N GLN A 296 31.44 1.29 -8.26
CA GLN A 296 32.12 0.36 -9.15
C GLN A 296 31.24 -0.84 -9.52
N HIS A 297 30.42 -1.32 -8.58
CA HIS A 297 29.57 -2.49 -8.81
C HIS A 297 28.35 -2.10 -9.66
N HIS A 298 28.20 -2.73 -10.84
CA HIS A 298 27.17 -2.36 -11.82
C HIS A 298 25.74 -2.47 -11.26
N ASP A 299 25.40 -3.59 -10.62
CA ASP A 299 24.05 -3.80 -10.10
C ASP A 299 23.71 -2.86 -8.94
N ILE A 300 24.68 -2.56 -8.07
CA ILE A 300 24.52 -1.60 -6.96
C ILE A 300 24.39 -0.18 -7.47
N LYS A 301 25.11 0.17 -8.55
CA LYS A 301 24.98 1.47 -9.21
C LYS A 301 23.53 1.71 -9.66
N LYS A 302 22.86 0.69 -10.21
CA LYS A 302 21.45 0.79 -10.63
C LYS A 302 20.55 1.18 -9.46
N TYR A 303 20.67 0.51 -8.31
CA TYR A 303 19.90 0.85 -7.11
C TYR A 303 20.14 2.28 -6.64
N HIS A 304 21.39 2.74 -6.61
CA HIS A 304 21.67 4.12 -6.23
C HIS A 304 21.03 5.14 -7.18
N ILE A 305 21.09 4.90 -8.49
CA ILE A 305 20.48 5.81 -9.48
C ILE A 305 18.96 5.83 -9.33
N GLU A 306 18.33 4.67 -9.13
CA GLU A 306 16.89 4.59 -8.84
C GLU A 306 16.53 5.38 -7.58
N PHE A 307 17.32 5.29 -6.52
CA PHE A 307 17.06 6.02 -5.28
C PHE A 307 17.28 7.53 -5.44
N VAL A 308 18.29 7.94 -6.21
CA VAL A 308 18.49 9.36 -6.58
C VAL A 308 17.29 9.88 -7.38
N TYR A 309 16.81 9.11 -8.36
CA TYR A 309 15.64 9.45 -9.15
C TYR A 309 14.40 9.64 -8.28
N GLU A 310 14.08 8.66 -7.43
CA GLU A 310 12.95 8.71 -6.49
C GLU A 310 13.07 9.93 -5.56
N ALA A 311 14.26 10.18 -5.00
CA ALA A 311 14.51 11.27 -4.06
C ALA A 311 14.32 12.65 -4.71
N ILE A 312 14.83 12.84 -5.93
CA ILE A 312 14.68 14.09 -6.67
C ILE A 312 13.22 14.30 -7.08
N LEU A 313 12.53 13.26 -7.55
CA LEU A 313 11.13 13.36 -7.96
C LEU A 313 10.20 13.69 -6.77
N ALA A 314 10.52 13.20 -5.57
CA ALA A 314 9.85 13.60 -4.33
C ALA A 314 10.21 15.04 -3.91
N ASN A 315 11.40 15.52 -4.26
CA ASN A 315 11.93 16.84 -3.89
C ASN A 315 12.11 17.78 -5.10
N LYS A 316 11.16 17.78 -6.05
CA LYS A 316 11.21 18.58 -7.28
C LYS A 316 11.75 19.99 -7.06
N CYS A 317 12.72 20.36 -7.90
CA CYS A 317 13.45 21.62 -7.89
C CYS A 317 14.10 21.80 -9.27
N GLU A 318 14.02 23.00 -9.85
CA GLU A 318 14.62 23.31 -11.16
C GLU A 318 16.12 22.96 -11.24
N LEU A 319 16.84 23.08 -10.11
CA LEU A 319 18.25 22.72 -10.01
C LEU A 319 18.52 21.25 -10.33
N TYR A 320 17.54 20.37 -10.12
CA TYR A 320 17.70 18.93 -10.34
C TYR A 320 17.17 18.44 -11.69
N ASP A 321 16.50 19.29 -12.47
CA ASP A 321 15.83 18.89 -13.71
C ASP A 321 16.81 18.30 -14.74
N ASP A 322 18.00 18.89 -14.87
CA ASP A 322 19.04 18.38 -15.76
C ASP A 322 19.53 16.98 -15.36
N LEU A 323 19.59 16.70 -14.06
CA LEU A 323 19.96 15.37 -13.56
C LEU A 323 18.84 14.36 -13.84
N LEU A 324 17.57 14.72 -13.63
CA LEU A 324 16.43 13.88 -14.02
C LEU A 324 16.45 13.54 -15.50
N TRP A 325 16.70 14.53 -16.38
CA TRP A 325 16.81 14.28 -17.81
C TRP A 325 17.94 13.31 -18.16
N LYS A 326 19.10 13.45 -17.50
CA LYS A 326 20.24 12.53 -17.69
C LYS A 326 19.90 11.12 -17.24
N ILE A 327 19.20 10.97 -16.12
CA ILE A 327 18.76 9.67 -15.60
C ILE A 327 17.86 8.97 -16.61
N TRP A 328 16.82 9.64 -17.11
CA TRP A 328 15.96 9.05 -18.13
C TRP A 328 16.77 8.71 -19.39
N GLN A 329 17.52 9.67 -19.92
CA GLN A 329 18.20 9.50 -21.20
C GLN A 329 19.30 8.44 -21.21
N ASN A 330 20.05 8.30 -20.12
CA ASN A 330 21.24 7.44 -20.08
C ASN A 330 21.02 6.13 -19.31
N GLU A 331 20.14 6.15 -18.32
CA GLU A 331 19.93 5.02 -17.40
C GLU A 331 18.56 4.38 -17.60
N HIS A 332 17.72 4.91 -18.50
CA HIS A 332 16.39 4.40 -18.85
C HIS A 332 15.42 4.29 -17.65
N ILE A 333 15.62 5.12 -16.63
CA ILE A 333 14.78 5.15 -15.43
C ILE A 333 13.77 6.29 -15.57
N ILE A 334 12.49 5.91 -15.64
CA ILE A 334 11.35 6.82 -15.66
C ILE A 334 10.11 6.11 -15.12
N THR A 335 9.24 6.88 -14.46
CA THR A 335 7.95 6.44 -13.94
C THR A 335 6.84 7.28 -14.56
N ILE A 336 5.57 6.88 -14.39
CA ILE A 336 4.41 7.67 -14.86
C ILE A 336 4.42 9.09 -14.24
N ASP A 337 4.71 9.20 -12.95
CA ASP A 337 4.82 10.50 -12.27
C ASP A 337 5.97 11.35 -12.80
N GLY A 338 7.10 10.71 -13.15
CA GLY A 338 8.22 11.39 -13.79
C GLY A 338 7.89 11.85 -15.20
N PHE A 339 7.17 11.02 -15.96
CA PHE A 339 6.70 11.35 -17.29
C PHE A 339 5.75 12.56 -17.27
N ASP A 340 4.76 12.58 -16.37
CA ASP A 340 3.87 13.74 -16.16
C ASP A 340 4.66 14.99 -15.75
N TYR A 341 5.68 14.85 -14.91
CA TYR A 341 6.56 15.95 -14.55
C TYR A 341 7.34 16.49 -15.76
N PHE A 342 7.97 15.62 -16.55
CA PHE A 342 8.71 16.01 -17.75
C PHE A 342 7.83 16.66 -18.81
N LEU A 343 6.58 16.23 -18.98
CA LEU A 343 5.62 16.89 -19.86
C LEU A 343 5.40 18.35 -19.49
N LYS A 344 5.34 18.65 -18.19
CA LYS A 344 5.16 20.03 -17.68
C LYS A 344 6.43 20.86 -17.85
N LEU A 345 7.61 20.24 -17.71
CA LEU A 345 8.90 20.91 -17.90
C LEU A 345 9.19 21.21 -19.37
N ASN A 346 9.12 20.20 -20.23
CA ASN A 346 9.44 20.32 -21.66
C ASN A 346 8.81 19.18 -22.46
N SER A 347 7.54 19.35 -22.83
CA SER A 347 6.78 18.37 -23.60
C SER A 347 7.44 17.99 -24.94
N ALA A 348 8.14 18.91 -25.60
CA ALA A 348 8.85 18.62 -26.85
C ALA A 348 10.02 17.65 -26.63
N LYS A 349 10.84 17.87 -25.59
CA LYS A 349 11.91 16.95 -25.21
C LYS A 349 11.37 15.61 -24.75
N THR A 350 10.29 15.62 -23.97
CA THR A 350 9.58 14.39 -23.54
C THR A 350 9.13 13.57 -24.74
N LEU A 351 8.53 14.21 -25.76
CA LEU A 351 8.07 13.50 -26.96
C LEU A 351 9.24 12.80 -27.67
N GLU A 352 10.36 13.49 -27.82
CA GLU A 352 11.53 12.93 -28.51
C GLU A 352 12.20 11.80 -27.72
N LEU A 353 12.23 11.89 -26.39
CA LEU A 353 12.72 10.81 -25.55
C LEU A 353 11.75 9.62 -25.52
N SER A 354 10.43 9.83 -25.52
CA SER A 354 9.45 8.74 -25.68
C SER A 354 9.63 7.98 -26.99
N LYS A 355 9.88 8.69 -28.09
CA LYS A 355 10.20 8.07 -29.38
C LYS A 355 11.47 7.22 -29.28
N LYS A 356 12.49 7.73 -28.59
CA LYS A 356 13.76 7.01 -28.37
C LYS A 356 13.58 5.77 -27.49
N GLU A 357 12.77 5.86 -26.45
CA GLU A 357 12.48 4.77 -25.52
C GLU A 357 11.79 3.61 -26.23
N LEU A 358 10.72 3.91 -26.97
CA LEU A 358 9.94 2.88 -27.66
C LEU A 358 10.58 2.38 -28.95
N LEU A 359 11.50 3.17 -29.53
CA LEU A 359 12.24 2.84 -30.75
C LEU A 359 13.73 3.18 -30.58
N SER A 360 14.51 2.19 -30.14
CA SER A 360 15.90 2.37 -29.72
C SER A 360 16.84 2.93 -30.81
N ASN A 361 16.55 2.70 -32.09
CA ASN A 361 17.34 3.25 -33.21
C ASN A 361 16.90 4.67 -33.64
N TYR A 362 15.86 5.24 -33.02
CA TYR A 362 15.41 6.60 -33.28
C TYR A 362 16.52 7.62 -32.97
N GLN A 363 16.60 8.66 -33.80
CA GLN A 363 17.52 9.79 -33.61
C GLN A 363 16.71 10.99 -33.14
N ILE A 364 17.03 11.49 -31.95
CA ILE A 364 16.35 12.63 -31.31
C ILE A 364 16.44 13.85 -32.21
N LYS A 365 15.30 14.48 -32.49
CA LYS A 365 15.22 15.70 -33.31
C LYS A 365 14.98 16.91 -32.43
N GLN A 366 15.43 18.08 -32.90
CA GLN A 366 15.06 19.33 -32.25
C GLN A 366 13.65 19.74 -32.72
N THR A 367 12.65 19.42 -31.92
CA THR A 367 11.24 19.73 -32.22
C THR A 367 10.88 21.13 -31.73
N LYS A 368 10.52 22.02 -32.65
CA LYS A 368 10.04 23.39 -32.33
C LYS A 368 8.53 23.47 -32.11
N VAL A 369 7.80 22.41 -32.48
CA VAL A 369 6.34 22.34 -32.34
C VAL A 369 5.98 21.93 -30.92
N ILE A 370 5.02 22.62 -30.32
CA ILE A 370 4.49 22.26 -29.00
C ILE A 370 3.60 21.01 -29.17
N PRO A 371 3.93 19.87 -28.56
CA PRO A 371 3.11 18.68 -28.63
C PRO A 371 1.72 18.89 -28.02
N LYS A 372 0.71 18.28 -28.63
CA LYS A 372 -0.62 18.12 -28.09
C LYS A 372 -0.58 17.16 -26.90
N ILE A 373 -1.30 17.50 -25.84
CA ILE A 373 -1.40 16.70 -24.61
C ILE A 373 -2.88 16.46 -24.33
N SER A 374 -3.25 15.22 -23.97
CA SER A 374 -4.61 14.84 -23.59
C SER A 374 -4.58 13.99 -22.33
N LYS A 375 -5.54 14.17 -21.41
CA LYS A 375 -5.67 13.29 -20.24
C LYS A 375 -5.92 11.83 -20.63
N SER A 376 -6.59 11.60 -21.76
CA SER A 376 -6.88 10.26 -22.27
C SER A 376 -5.64 9.50 -22.75
N MET A 377 -4.46 10.14 -22.81
CA MET A 377 -3.24 9.45 -23.24
C MET A 377 -2.60 8.63 -22.11
N PHE A 378 -2.90 8.95 -20.84
CA PHE A 378 -2.35 8.25 -19.69
C PHE A 378 -3.06 6.92 -19.46
N SER A 379 -2.29 5.87 -19.21
CA SER A 379 -2.75 4.59 -18.69
C SER A 379 -1.89 4.16 -17.50
N GLU A 380 -2.21 3.01 -16.89
CA GLU A 380 -1.41 2.43 -15.81
C GLU A 380 -0.06 1.88 -16.32
N ASN A 381 0.11 1.74 -17.64
CA ASN A 381 1.35 1.31 -18.28
C ASN A 381 2.09 2.52 -18.89
N LEU A 382 3.38 2.65 -18.56
CA LEU A 382 4.19 3.77 -19.05
C LEU A 382 4.44 3.71 -20.56
N ASP A 383 4.76 2.54 -21.11
CA ASP A 383 5.01 2.37 -22.55
C ASP A 383 3.76 2.69 -23.37
N GLU A 384 2.59 2.27 -22.89
CA GLU A 384 1.33 2.63 -23.53
C GLU A 384 1.08 4.15 -23.44
N THR A 385 1.34 4.76 -22.29
CA THR A 385 1.24 6.21 -22.11
C THR A 385 2.14 6.95 -23.11
N MET A 386 3.39 6.51 -23.26
CA MET A 386 4.32 7.06 -24.25
C MET A 386 3.83 6.84 -25.68
N LEU A 387 3.32 5.64 -26.00
CA LEU A 387 2.80 5.33 -27.33
C LEU A 387 1.58 6.19 -27.69
N ASN A 388 0.64 6.37 -26.75
CA ASN A 388 -0.52 7.24 -26.93
C ASN A 388 -0.09 8.71 -27.12
N PHE A 389 0.93 9.16 -26.39
CA PHE A 389 1.49 10.49 -26.56
C PHE A 389 2.14 10.69 -27.93
N ILE A 390 2.88 9.70 -28.43
CA ILE A 390 3.43 9.72 -29.79
C ILE A 390 2.29 9.68 -30.81
N LEU A 391 1.28 8.82 -30.65
CA LEU A 391 0.15 8.69 -31.57
C LEU A 391 -0.61 10.01 -31.75
N LEU A 392 -0.77 10.78 -30.68
CA LEU A 392 -1.43 12.10 -30.70
C LEU A 392 -0.64 13.15 -31.49
N ASN A 393 0.68 12.97 -31.63
CA ASN A 393 1.61 13.98 -32.15
C ASN A 393 2.34 13.60 -33.45
N ASP A 394 2.51 12.31 -33.70
CA ASP A 394 3.27 11.72 -34.80
C ASP A 394 2.70 10.34 -35.12
N LYS A 395 1.50 10.33 -35.70
CA LYS A 395 0.75 9.11 -36.02
C LYS A 395 1.55 8.13 -36.88
N SER A 396 2.32 8.64 -37.86
CA SER A 396 3.13 7.79 -38.74
C SER A 396 4.17 7.02 -37.94
N LEU A 397 4.93 7.70 -37.09
CA LEU A 397 5.95 7.05 -36.28
C LEU A 397 5.33 6.09 -35.25
N ALA A 398 4.22 6.44 -34.62
CA ALA A 398 3.50 5.52 -33.72
C ALA A 398 3.10 4.23 -34.45
N TYR A 399 2.63 4.33 -35.70
CA TYR A 399 2.30 3.17 -36.52
C TYR A 399 3.54 2.33 -36.83
N ASP A 400 4.68 2.96 -37.11
CA ASP A 400 5.93 2.24 -37.36
C ASP A 400 6.43 1.53 -36.09
N ILE A 401 6.30 2.15 -34.91
CA ILE A 401 6.57 1.53 -33.61
C ILE A 401 5.69 0.31 -33.40
N ILE A 402 4.37 0.45 -33.58
CA ILE A 402 3.43 -0.68 -33.43
C ILE A 402 3.80 -1.82 -34.39
N LYS A 403 4.15 -1.51 -35.64
CA LYS A 403 4.55 -2.54 -36.62
C LYS A 403 5.86 -3.24 -36.23
N ASP A 404 6.85 -2.50 -35.77
CA ASP A 404 8.11 -3.06 -35.28
C ASP A 404 7.86 -4.00 -34.10
N LYS A 405 7.07 -3.55 -33.12
CA LYS A 405 6.77 -4.31 -31.91
C LYS A 405 5.91 -5.55 -32.19
N ILE A 406 4.93 -5.49 -33.09
CA ILE A 406 4.20 -6.69 -33.56
C ILE A 406 5.15 -7.72 -34.19
N THR A 407 6.21 -7.25 -34.85
CA THR A 407 7.16 -8.16 -35.50
C THR A 407 8.12 -8.80 -34.49
N ASN A 408 8.54 -8.05 -33.47
CA ASN A 408 9.73 -8.36 -32.67
C ASN A 408 9.49 -8.53 -31.16
N ALA A 409 8.36 -8.09 -30.61
CA ALA A 409 8.10 -8.15 -29.17
C ALA A 409 7.98 -9.59 -28.65
N TYR A 410 8.37 -9.77 -27.39
CA TYR A 410 8.14 -11.01 -26.65
C TYR A 410 6.68 -11.08 -26.15
N VAL A 411 6.25 -12.28 -25.77
CA VAL A 411 4.86 -12.56 -25.35
C VAL A 411 4.33 -11.60 -24.28
N ASN A 412 5.16 -11.20 -23.31
CA ASN A 412 4.75 -10.34 -22.20
C ASN A 412 4.41 -8.91 -22.64
N ASP A 413 5.04 -8.41 -23.70
CA ASP A 413 4.84 -7.04 -24.18
C ASP A 413 3.87 -6.99 -25.37
N PHE A 414 3.61 -8.14 -26.00
CA PHE A 414 2.89 -8.24 -27.26
C PHE A 414 1.42 -7.82 -27.16
N GLU A 415 0.75 -8.17 -26.05
CA GLU A 415 -0.68 -7.93 -25.84
C GLU A 415 -1.05 -6.45 -25.95
N MET A 416 -0.21 -5.57 -25.41
CA MET A 416 -0.43 -4.12 -25.45
C MET A 416 -0.54 -3.62 -26.90
N TYR A 417 0.32 -4.09 -27.79
CA TYR A 417 0.36 -3.62 -29.19
C TYR A 417 -0.82 -4.17 -29.99
N CYS A 418 -1.24 -5.42 -29.77
CA CYS A 418 -2.47 -5.96 -30.37
C CYS A 418 -3.72 -5.21 -29.90
N THR A 419 -3.82 -4.94 -28.59
CA THR A 419 -4.90 -4.13 -28.02
C THR A 419 -4.94 -2.75 -28.66
N LYS A 420 -3.78 -2.11 -28.87
CA LYS A 420 -3.73 -0.82 -29.56
C LYS A 420 -4.20 -0.89 -31.01
N VAL A 421 -3.87 -1.95 -31.75
CA VAL A 421 -4.37 -2.15 -33.12
C VAL A 421 -5.90 -2.35 -33.13
N LEU A 422 -6.44 -3.10 -32.18
CA LEU A 422 -7.89 -3.29 -32.01
C LEU A 422 -8.62 -1.96 -31.79
N GLU A 423 -8.06 -1.08 -30.97
CA GLU A 423 -8.61 0.26 -30.71
C GLU A 423 -8.57 1.15 -31.97
N LEU A 424 -7.46 1.12 -32.70
CA LEU A 424 -7.25 1.92 -33.90
C LEU A 424 -8.13 1.48 -35.08
N LYS A 425 -8.49 0.19 -35.14
CA LYS A 425 -9.31 -0.41 -36.21
C LYS A 425 -8.78 -0.12 -37.62
N ASP A 426 -7.47 -0.10 -37.76
CA ASP A 426 -6.79 0.28 -39.00
C ASP A 426 -6.18 -0.96 -39.68
N ALA A 427 -6.68 -1.31 -40.87
CA ALA A 427 -6.21 -2.48 -41.60
C ALA A 427 -4.78 -2.35 -42.15
N SER A 428 -4.10 -1.20 -42.01
CA SER A 428 -2.69 -1.06 -42.41
C SER A 428 -1.73 -1.94 -41.61
N PHE A 429 -2.16 -2.52 -40.49
CA PHE A 429 -1.39 -3.49 -39.70
C PHE A 429 -1.52 -4.94 -40.19
N THR A 430 -2.46 -5.25 -41.10
CA THR A 430 -2.77 -6.61 -41.55
C THR A 430 -1.54 -7.35 -42.09
N GLU A 431 -0.71 -6.71 -42.92
CA GLU A 431 0.49 -7.37 -43.47
C GLU A 431 1.51 -7.71 -42.40
N THR A 432 1.72 -6.81 -41.43
CA THR A 432 2.65 -7.04 -40.32
C THR A 432 2.18 -8.18 -39.42
N LEU A 433 0.89 -8.19 -39.08
CA LEU A 433 0.27 -9.28 -38.30
C LEU A 433 0.43 -10.62 -39.00
N PHE A 434 0.15 -10.70 -40.31
CA PHE A 434 0.37 -11.93 -41.07
C PHE A 434 1.84 -12.31 -41.21
N LYS A 435 2.76 -11.35 -41.28
CA LYS A 435 4.20 -11.63 -41.33
C LYS A 435 4.63 -12.37 -40.06
N ARG A 436 4.21 -11.91 -38.88
CA ARG A 436 4.46 -12.59 -37.60
C ARG A 436 3.74 -13.94 -37.51
N LEU A 437 2.45 -13.98 -37.84
CA LEU A 437 1.60 -15.17 -37.75
C LEU A 437 2.14 -16.37 -38.54
N LYS A 438 2.85 -16.14 -39.65
CA LYS A 438 3.41 -17.20 -40.50
C LYS A 438 4.43 -18.09 -39.79
N THR A 439 5.12 -17.57 -38.78
CA THR A 439 6.22 -18.26 -38.09
C THR A 439 6.04 -18.36 -36.59
N GLU A 440 4.98 -17.76 -36.04
CA GLU A 440 4.71 -17.75 -34.60
C GLU A 440 4.44 -19.17 -34.06
N ASP A 441 5.07 -19.53 -32.96
CA ASP A 441 4.89 -20.82 -32.29
C ASP A 441 4.16 -20.70 -30.95
N ASN A 442 4.12 -19.52 -30.35
CA ASN A 442 3.50 -19.30 -29.05
C ASN A 442 1.99 -19.03 -29.19
N PRO A 443 1.12 -19.88 -28.61
CA PRO A 443 -0.33 -19.67 -28.66
C PRO A 443 -0.80 -18.36 -28.04
N HIS A 444 -0.15 -17.86 -26.99
CA HIS A 444 -0.51 -16.58 -26.39
C HIS A 444 -0.33 -15.41 -27.38
N VAL A 445 0.57 -15.55 -28.37
CA VAL A 445 0.82 -14.53 -29.40
C VAL A 445 -0.08 -14.74 -30.61
N TYR A 446 -0.10 -15.94 -31.22
CA TYR A 446 -0.85 -16.13 -32.46
C TYR A 446 -2.37 -16.04 -32.27
N LEU A 447 -2.90 -16.39 -31.10
CA LEU A 447 -4.34 -16.26 -30.82
C LEU A 447 -4.76 -14.78 -30.82
N GLN A 448 -3.98 -13.93 -30.15
CA GLN A 448 -4.21 -12.48 -30.14
C GLN A 448 -4.08 -11.88 -31.54
N ILE A 449 -3.13 -12.34 -32.36
CA ILE A 449 -3.02 -11.92 -33.76
C ILE A 449 -4.30 -12.27 -34.53
N VAL A 450 -4.79 -13.49 -34.39
CA VAL A 450 -5.99 -13.96 -35.09
C VAL A 450 -7.22 -13.17 -34.65
N GLU A 451 -7.42 -12.95 -33.35
CA GLU A 451 -8.52 -12.13 -32.84
C GLU A 451 -8.47 -10.70 -33.38
N THR A 452 -7.27 -10.11 -33.43
CA THR A 452 -7.03 -8.78 -34.01
C THR A 452 -7.35 -8.74 -35.50
N LEU A 453 -6.92 -9.74 -36.26
CA LEU A 453 -7.22 -9.81 -37.70
C LEU A 453 -8.72 -9.98 -37.96
N ILE A 454 -9.42 -10.80 -37.16
CA ILE A 454 -10.86 -11.03 -37.28
C ILE A 454 -11.64 -9.75 -36.96
N SER A 455 -11.17 -8.93 -36.03
CA SER A 455 -11.87 -7.70 -35.63
C SER A 455 -12.00 -6.68 -36.76
N PHE A 456 -11.18 -6.78 -37.81
CA PHE A 456 -11.30 -5.96 -39.02
C PHE A 456 -12.52 -6.30 -39.87
N LYS A 457 -13.19 -7.44 -39.61
CA LYS A 457 -14.43 -7.88 -40.27
C LYS A 457 -14.31 -8.00 -41.80
N ASP A 458 -13.13 -8.37 -42.28
CA ASP A 458 -12.84 -8.55 -43.71
C ASP A 458 -12.78 -10.05 -44.05
N GLN A 459 -13.62 -10.49 -45.00
CA GLN A 459 -13.67 -11.89 -45.42
C GLN A 459 -12.37 -12.38 -46.10
N SER A 460 -11.66 -11.48 -46.78
CA SER A 460 -10.37 -11.80 -47.41
C SER A 460 -9.29 -12.09 -46.37
N ILE A 461 -9.33 -11.36 -45.23
CA ILE A 461 -8.47 -11.61 -44.08
C ILE A 461 -8.81 -12.98 -43.47
N ASN A 462 -10.08 -13.28 -43.25
CA ASN A 462 -10.51 -14.58 -42.70
C ASN A 462 -10.03 -15.76 -43.54
N LYS A 463 -10.13 -15.66 -44.88
CA LYS A 463 -9.59 -16.68 -45.78
C LYS A 463 -8.07 -16.84 -45.63
N ARG A 464 -7.35 -15.72 -45.51
CA ARG A 464 -5.89 -15.73 -45.34
C ARG A 464 -5.44 -16.26 -43.98
N ILE A 465 -6.25 -16.11 -42.92
CA ILE A 465 -6.01 -16.76 -41.62
C ILE A 465 -6.00 -18.28 -41.79
N LEU A 466 -7.02 -18.84 -42.44
CA LEU A 466 -7.11 -20.29 -42.69
C LEU A 466 -5.95 -20.80 -43.55
N ASP A 467 -5.57 -20.05 -44.57
CA ASP A 467 -4.43 -20.42 -45.43
C ASP A 467 -3.08 -20.29 -44.71
N THR A 468 -2.95 -19.38 -43.74
CA THR A 468 -1.75 -19.25 -42.89
C THR A 468 -1.67 -20.40 -41.90
N ARG A 469 -2.78 -20.78 -41.26
CA ARG A 469 -2.87 -21.92 -40.35
C ARG A 469 -2.44 -23.24 -41.00
N LYS A 470 -2.76 -23.44 -42.28
CA LYS A 470 -2.30 -24.62 -43.05
C LYS A 470 -0.78 -24.67 -43.23
N LYS A 471 -0.11 -23.51 -43.24
CA LYS A 471 1.33 -23.37 -43.47
C LYS A 471 2.13 -23.35 -42.17
N ASN A 472 1.60 -22.71 -41.13
CA ASN A 472 2.22 -22.67 -39.80
C ASN A 472 1.70 -23.86 -38.96
N LYS A 473 2.54 -24.89 -38.83
CA LYS A 473 2.16 -26.13 -38.13
C LYS A 473 1.85 -25.93 -36.65
N ASN A 474 2.55 -25.00 -35.99
CA ASN A 474 2.41 -24.71 -34.56
C ASN A 474 0.99 -24.24 -34.18
N MET A 475 0.25 -23.67 -35.13
CA MET A 475 -1.16 -23.29 -34.94
C MET A 475 -2.13 -24.48 -34.88
N ASN A 476 -1.62 -25.72 -34.96
CA ASN A 476 -2.40 -26.95 -34.93
C ASN A 476 -1.96 -27.89 -33.80
N GLU A 477 -1.17 -27.40 -32.85
CA GLU A 477 -0.63 -28.17 -31.73
C GLU A 477 -1.26 -27.73 -30.39
N ASP A 478 -1.43 -28.71 -29.49
CA ASP A 478 -1.87 -28.56 -28.11
C ASP A 478 -3.13 -27.68 -27.90
N TRP A 479 -3.24 -27.10 -26.71
CA TRP A 479 -4.37 -26.26 -26.28
C TRP A 479 -4.57 -25.00 -27.14
N GLY A 480 -3.51 -24.55 -27.82
CA GLY A 480 -3.55 -23.40 -28.70
C GLY A 480 -4.39 -23.66 -29.96
N SER A 481 -4.29 -24.86 -30.53
CA SER A 481 -5.15 -25.30 -31.65
C SER A 481 -6.63 -25.34 -31.26
N ASP A 482 -6.93 -25.86 -30.07
CA ASP A 482 -8.30 -25.93 -29.55
C ASP A 482 -8.90 -24.54 -29.34
N SER A 483 -8.11 -23.63 -28.74
CA SER A 483 -8.52 -22.24 -28.53
C SER A 483 -8.75 -21.50 -29.86
N LEU A 484 -7.89 -21.74 -30.85
CA LEU A 484 -8.04 -21.17 -32.19
C LEU A 484 -9.32 -21.67 -32.87
N ASN A 485 -9.68 -22.95 -32.71
CA ASN A 485 -10.93 -23.51 -33.24
C ASN A 485 -12.15 -22.80 -32.65
N GLU A 486 -12.16 -22.55 -31.35
CA GLU A 486 -13.25 -21.84 -30.69
C GLU A 486 -13.35 -20.38 -31.15
N ILE A 487 -12.23 -19.68 -31.32
CA ILE A 487 -12.21 -18.31 -31.88
C ILE A 487 -12.79 -18.28 -33.29
N LEU A 488 -12.37 -19.18 -34.18
CA LEU A 488 -12.85 -19.24 -35.57
C LEU A 488 -14.36 -19.57 -35.61
N LYS A 489 -14.78 -20.55 -34.82
CA LYS A 489 -16.19 -20.98 -34.72
C LYS A 489 -17.09 -19.86 -34.20
N LYS A 490 -16.67 -19.19 -33.12
CA LYS A 490 -17.40 -18.04 -32.53
C LYS A 490 -17.62 -16.91 -33.54
N ASN A 491 -16.71 -16.77 -34.51
CA ASN A 491 -16.77 -15.73 -35.55
C ASN A 491 -17.30 -16.24 -36.91
N ASN A 492 -17.87 -17.45 -36.96
CA ASN A 492 -18.43 -18.06 -38.17
C ASN A 492 -17.41 -18.21 -39.34
N ILE A 493 -16.15 -18.46 -39.01
CA ILE A 493 -15.08 -18.71 -39.99
C ILE A 493 -14.89 -20.23 -40.09
N LYS A 494 -15.04 -20.78 -41.30
CA LYS A 494 -15.04 -22.23 -41.58
C LYS A 494 -13.86 -22.62 -42.46
#